data_AF-A0A2C9JNB5-F1
#
_entry.id   AF-A0A2C9JNB5-F1
#
_cell.length_a   1.000
_cell.length_b   1.000
_cell.length_c   1.000
_cell.angle_alpha   90.00
_cell.angle_beta   90.00
_cell.angle_gamma   90.00
#
_symmetry.space_group_name_H-M   'P 1'
#
loop_
_entity.id
_entity.type
_entity.pdbx_description
1 polymer ?
#
loop_
_entity_poly.entity_id
_entity_poly.type
_entity_poly.pdbx_seq_one_letter_code
_entity_poly.pdbx_strand_id
1 'polypeptide(L)'
;MEDPTQSLINLALTGSATPHLHNGELLYDDKGNLLPHPVHGIQTRSQIGFMFWDKGEDPEKRTEVGSMLKTPKNPVWVSKVNGQFGLLFSLNPELVSDWRVENKFTMWYYTGLLSQVKPTVLSIETRVGRPRPKTGLQRREEENKIPPLENCIMTKWYGADVKWNGTVPFV
;
A
#
# COMPACT_ATOMS: atom_id res chain seq x y z
N MET A 1 16.56 -12.49 12.40
CA MET A 1 16.18 -13.68 11.62
C MET A 1 15.67 -13.15 10.29
N GLU A 2 16.19 -13.64 9.17
CA GLU A 2 15.70 -13.23 7.85
C GLU A 2 14.24 -13.69 7.69
N ASP A 3 13.32 -12.79 7.31
CA ASP A 3 11.91 -13.10 7.06
C ASP A 3 11.69 -13.38 5.57
N PRO A 4 11.51 -14.66 5.15
CA PRO A 4 11.32 -15.00 3.74
C PRO A 4 9.91 -14.68 3.24
N THR A 5 9.00 -14.24 4.11
CA THR A 5 7.58 -14.05 3.78
C THR A 5 7.41 -13.14 2.56
N GLN A 6 8.17 -12.03 2.48
CA GLN A 6 8.03 -11.10 1.36
C GLN A 6 8.45 -11.72 0.02
N SER A 7 9.51 -12.52 0.00
CA SER A 7 9.94 -13.26 -1.20
C SER A 7 8.89 -14.25 -1.68
N LEU A 8 8.23 -14.96 -0.75
CA LEU A 8 7.15 -15.89 -1.09
C LEU A 8 5.93 -15.17 -1.67
N ILE A 9 5.55 -14.03 -1.08
CA ILE A 9 4.46 -13.20 -1.62
C ILE A 9 4.82 -12.66 -3.00
N ASN A 10 6.02 -12.13 -3.18
CA ASN A 10 6.46 -11.59 -4.46
C ASN A 10 6.52 -12.67 -5.54
N LEU A 11 6.94 -13.90 -5.19
CA LEU A 11 6.90 -15.04 -6.11
C LEU A 11 5.46 -15.33 -6.56
N ALA A 12 4.50 -15.37 -5.63
CA ALA A 12 3.10 -15.63 -5.94
C ALA A 12 2.46 -14.52 -6.79
N LEU A 13 2.82 -13.25 -6.54
CA LEU A 13 2.26 -12.10 -7.25
C LEU A 13 2.91 -11.89 -8.63
N THR A 14 4.21 -12.10 -8.75
CA THR A 14 5.01 -11.62 -9.89
C THR A 14 5.78 -12.71 -10.63
N GLY A 15 5.89 -13.92 -10.06
CA GLY A 15 6.74 -14.98 -10.57
C GLY A 15 8.22 -14.85 -10.19
N SER A 16 8.60 -13.85 -9.37
CA SER A 16 9.98 -13.63 -8.91
C SER A 16 10.07 -13.58 -7.39
N ALA A 17 10.99 -14.36 -6.81
CA ALA A 17 11.16 -14.52 -5.36
C ALA A 17 12.07 -13.48 -4.70
N THR A 18 12.05 -12.22 -5.17
CA THR A 18 12.82 -11.13 -4.54
C THR A 18 12.17 -10.70 -3.22
N PRO A 19 12.94 -10.38 -2.16
CA PRO A 19 12.39 -9.78 -0.95
C PRO A 19 12.08 -8.28 -1.11
N HIS A 20 12.53 -7.66 -2.21
CA HIS A 20 12.49 -6.22 -2.37
C HIS A 20 11.20 -5.73 -3.05
N LEU A 21 10.70 -4.58 -2.59
CA LEU A 21 9.43 -4.00 -3.03
C LEU A 21 9.60 -2.83 -4.01
N HIS A 22 10.83 -2.36 -4.23
CA HIS A 22 11.12 -1.30 -5.20
C HIS A 22 11.06 -1.83 -6.65
N ASN A 23 11.01 -0.91 -7.61
CA ASN A 23 11.02 -1.25 -9.02
C ASN A 23 12.45 -1.55 -9.51
N GLY A 24 12.55 -2.42 -10.51
CA GLY A 24 13.77 -2.63 -11.30
C GLY A 24 14.98 -3.01 -10.46
N GLU A 25 16.16 -2.58 -10.87
CA GLU A 25 17.41 -2.81 -10.14
C GLU A 25 17.91 -1.51 -9.51
N LEU A 26 18.41 -1.62 -8.28
CA LEU A 26 19.19 -0.58 -7.65
C LEU A 26 20.67 -0.93 -7.75
N LEU A 27 21.44 -0.02 -8.35
CA LEU A 27 22.89 -0.12 -8.46
C LEU A 27 23.61 0.78 -7.45
N TYR A 28 22.90 1.76 -6.88
CA TYR A 28 23.46 2.76 -5.98
C TYR A 28 22.66 2.84 -4.68
N ASP A 29 23.34 3.18 -3.59
CA ASP A 29 22.70 3.48 -2.31
C ASP A 29 22.05 4.89 -2.32
N ASP A 30 21.43 5.24 -1.19
CA ASP A 30 20.79 6.55 -0.96
C ASP A 30 21.77 7.74 -0.99
N LYS A 31 23.08 7.47 -0.88
CA LYS A 31 24.17 8.45 -0.95
C LYS A 31 24.84 8.50 -2.33
N GLY A 32 24.39 7.69 -3.28
CA GLY A 32 24.93 7.61 -4.63
C GLY A 32 26.19 6.77 -4.78
N ASN A 33 26.57 5.97 -3.78
CA ASN A 33 27.69 5.04 -3.90
C ASN A 33 27.24 3.75 -4.59
N LEU A 34 28.13 3.18 -5.42
CA LEU A 34 27.86 1.91 -6.09
C LEU A 34 27.74 0.77 -5.05
N LEU A 35 26.68 -0.03 -5.17
CA LEU A 35 26.46 -1.20 -4.33
C LEU A 35 27.41 -2.34 -4.73
N PRO A 36 27.83 -3.21 -3.79
CA PRO A 36 28.67 -4.37 -4.10
C PRO A 36 28.06 -5.32 -5.13
N HIS A 37 26.73 -5.44 -5.11
CA HIS A 37 25.94 -6.20 -6.07
C HIS A 37 24.65 -5.43 -6.36
N PRO A 38 24.10 -5.52 -7.59
CA PRO A 38 22.77 -5.01 -7.90
C PRO A 38 21.72 -5.60 -6.96
N VAL A 39 20.81 -4.77 -6.47
CA VAL A 39 19.65 -5.20 -5.69
C VAL A 39 18.46 -5.30 -6.64
N HIS A 40 17.98 -6.52 -6.85
CA HIS A 40 16.90 -6.80 -7.80
C HIS A 40 15.54 -6.67 -7.14
N GLY A 41 14.76 -5.68 -7.55
CA GLY A 41 13.37 -5.49 -7.17
C GLY A 41 12.38 -6.10 -8.18
N ILE A 42 11.18 -5.53 -8.20
CA ILE A 42 10.09 -5.98 -9.06
C ILE A 42 10.28 -5.45 -10.48
N GLN A 43 10.36 -6.37 -11.43
CA GLN A 43 10.74 -6.07 -12.81
C GLN A 43 9.57 -5.64 -13.70
N THR A 44 8.38 -6.17 -13.46
CA THR A 44 7.22 -5.96 -14.34
C THR A 44 5.94 -5.71 -13.55
N ARG A 45 5.03 -4.94 -14.15
CA ARG A 45 3.72 -4.64 -13.59
C ARG A 45 2.90 -5.93 -13.38
N SER A 46 2.52 -6.18 -12.13
CA SER A 46 1.77 -7.36 -11.72
C SER A 46 0.27 -7.30 -12.07
N GLN A 47 -0.38 -8.46 -12.12
CA GLN A 47 -1.84 -8.56 -12.22
C GLN A 47 -2.54 -8.17 -10.92
N ILE A 48 -1.95 -8.52 -9.78
CA ILE A 48 -2.42 -8.22 -8.42
C ILE A 48 -1.33 -7.40 -7.72
N GLY A 49 -1.75 -6.33 -7.07
CA GLY A 49 -0.84 -5.39 -6.43
C GLY A 49 -0.46 -5.80 -5.02
N PHE A 50 0.45 -5.01 -4.45
CA PHE A 50 0.80 -5.09 -3.05
C PHE A 50 0.77 -3.71 -2.43
N MET A 51 0.29 -3.60 -1.19
CA MET A 51 0.34 -2.38 -0.39
C MET A 51 0.88 -2.72 0.98
N PHE A 52 1.71 -1.84 1.52
CA PHE A 52 2.38 -2.07 2.80
C PHE A 52 2.31 -0.80 3.63
N TRP A 53 2.06 -0.99 4.93
CA TRP A 53 2.25 0.06 5.92
C TRP A 53 2.42 -0.54 7.30
N ASP A 54 3.36 -0.03 8.08
CA ASP A 54 3.54 -0.45 9.47
C ASP A 54 3.81 0.76 10.37
N LYS A 55 3.06 0.88 11.46
CA LYS A 55 3.21 1.97 12.42
C LYS A 55 4.56 1.93 13.14
N GLY A 56 5.15 0.74 13.28
CA GLY A 56 6.41 0.52 13.97
C GLY A 56 7.65 0.94 13.18
N GLU A 57 7.52 1.23 11.88
CA GLU A 57 8.63 1.73 11.08
C GLU A 57 9.06 3.14 11.49
N ASP A 58 10.36 3.41 11.35
CA ASP A 58 10.89 4.76 11.41
C ASP A 58 10.21 5.63 10.34
N PRO A 59 9.53 6.73 10.72
CA PRO A 59 8.88 7.63 9.77
C PRO A 59 9.82 8.20 8.71
N GLU A 60 11.13 8.25 8.97
CA GLU A 60 12.15 8.74 8.02
C GLU A 60 12.66 7.65 7.07
N LYS A 61 12.36 6.37 7.36
CA LYS A 61 12.81 5.20 6.60
C LYS A 61 11.70 4.20 6.36
N ARG A 62 10.50 4.70 6.03
CA ARG A 62 9.35 3.85 5.72
C ARG A 62 9.61 3.02 4.47
N THR A 63 9.13 1.77 4.49
CA THR A 63 9.18 0.92 3.30
C THR A 63 8.33 1.51 2.18
N GLU A 64 8.95 1.76 1.02
CA GLU A 64 8.26 2.20 -0.17
C GLU A 64 7.99 1.03 -1.12
N VAL A 65 6.70 0.80 -1.40
CA VAL A 65 6.30 -0.13 -2.46
C VAL A 65 6.37 0.57 -3.82
N GLY A 66 7.09 -0.01 -4.75
CA GLY A 66 7.25 0.48 -6.12
C GLY A 66 5.97 0.40 -6.95
N SER A 67 5.92 1.20 -8.03
CA SER A 67 4.74 1.26 -8.89
C SER A 67 4.39 -0.07 -9.57
N MET A 68 5.34 -0.97 -9.80
CA MET A 68 5.05 -2.29 -10.40
C MET A 68 4.10 -3.14 -9.54
N LEU A 69 4.01 -2.85 -8.23
CA LEU A 69 3.06 -3.43 -7.29
C LEU A 69 1.94 -2.46 -6.87
N LYS A 70 2.20 -1.14 -6.76
CA LYS A 70 1.16 -0.16 -6.37
C LYS A 70 0.13 0.11 -7.48
N THR A 71 0.46 -0.05 -8.75
CA THR A 71 -0.46 0.12 -9.89
C THR A 71 -0.63 -1.20 -10.64
N PRO A 72 -1.29 -2.22 -10.06
CA PRO A 72 -1.54 -3.50 -10.74
C PRO A 72 -2.45 -3.34 -11.96
N LYS A 73 -2.51 -4.37 -12.80
CA LYS A 73 -3.39 -4.41 -13.98
C LYS A 73 -4.87 -4.55 -13.61
N ASN A 74 -5.18 -5.29 -12.54
CA ASN A 74 -6.52 -5.37 -11.97
C ASN A 74 -6.57 -4.59 -10.66
N PRO A 75 -7.69 -3.96 -10.29
CA PRO A 75 -7.83 -3.18 -9.06
C PRO A 75 -7.95 -4.09 -7.82
N VAL A 76 -6.95 -4.93 -7.60
CA VAL A 76 -6.85 -5.89 -6.49
C VAL A 76 -5.45 -5.78 -5.91
N TRP A 77 -5.35 -5.66 -4.58
CA TRP A 77 -4.11 -5.56 -3.84
C TRP A 77 -4.14 -6.50 -2.64
N VAL A 78 -3.06 -7.24 -2.43
CA VAL A 78 -2.74 -7.79 -1.10
C VAL A 78 -2.19 -6.64 -0.27
N SER A 79 -2.72 -6.44 0.93
CA SER A 79 -2.21 -5.45 1.89
C SER A 79 -1.51 -6.15 3.05
N LYS A 80 -0.38 -5.63 3.53
CA LYS A 80 0.20 -5.98 4.82
C LYS A 80 0.24 -4.72 5.68
N VAL A 81 -0.63 -4.65 6.67
CA VAL A 81 -0.83 -3.49 7.55
C VAL A 81 -0.55 -3.89 8.99
N ASN A 82 0.46 -3.29 9.64
CA ASN A 82 0.90 -3.65 10.99
C ASN A 82 1.11 -5.15 11.17
N GLY A 83 1.75 -5.80 10.20
CA GLY A 83 1.96 -7.26 10.18
C GLY A 83 0.75 -8.10 9.78
N GLN A 84 -0.46 -7.55 9.68
CA GLN A 84 -1.66 -8.28 9.29
C GLN A 84 -1.90 -8.22 7.78
N PHE A 85 -2.12 -9.38 7.17
CA PHE A 85 -2.51 -9.46 5.76
C PHE A 85 -4.00 -9.19 5.55
N GLY A 86 -4.32 -8.63 4.39
CA GLY A 86 -5.68 -8.40 3.92
C GLY A 86 -5.73 -8.24 2.41
N LEU A 87 -6.94 -8.07 1.88
CA LEU A 87 -7.24 -7.84 0.48
C LEU A 87 -8.00 -6.55 0.34
N LEU A 88 -7.47 -5.65 -0.48
CA LEU A 88 -8.11 -4.43 -0.93
C LEU A 88 -8.48 -4.59 -2.40
N PHE A 89 -9.71 -4.30 -2.80
CA PHE A 89 -10.10 -4.39 -4.21
C PHE A 89 -11.22 -3.42 -4.59
N SER A 90 -11.36 -3.14 -5.87
CA SER A 90 -12.51 -2.44 -6.42
C SER A 90 -13.25 -3.32 -7.42
N LEU A 91 -14.57 -3.16 -7.46
CA LEU A 91 -15.41 -3.78 -8.48
C LEU A 91 -15.41 -2.98 -9.79
N ASN A 92 -14.88 -1.74 -9.78
CA ASN A 92 -14.70 -0.96 -11.00
C ASN A 92 -13.31 -1.27 -11.62
N PRO A 93 -13.24 -2.01 -12.74
CA PRO A 93 -11.97 -2.34 -13.39
C PRO A 93 -11.20 -1.10 -13.88
N GLU A 94 -11.90 0.01 -14.14
CA GLU A 94 -11.29 1.24 -14.66
C GLU A 94 -10.50 2.01 -13.59
N LEU A 95 -10.61 1.63 -12.31
CA LEU A 95 -9.95 2.34 -11.20
C LEU A 95 -8.44 2.49 -11.39
N VAL A 96 -7.77 1.53 -12.03
CA VAL A 96 -6.31 1.55 -12.22
C VAL A 96 -5.88 1.97 -13.63
N SER A 97 -6.83 2.38 -14.48
CA SER A 97 -6.59 2.77 -15.87
C SER A 97 -7.13 4.15 -16.23
N ASP A 98 -8.09 4.70 -15.47
CA ASP A 98 -8.64 6.05 -15.68
C ASP A 98 -8.42 6.94 -14.45
N TRP A 99 -7.57 7.95 -14.60
CA TRP A 99 -7.28 8.95 -13.57
C TRP A 99 -8.52 9.72 -13.11
N ARG A 100 -9.57 9.80 -13.93
CA ARG A 100 -10.84 10.43 -13.55
C ARG A 100 -11.57 9.61 -12.50
N VAL A 101 -11.51 8.29 -12.60
CA VAL A 101 -12.10 7.35 -11.64
C VAL A 101 -11.34 7.36 -10.32
N GLU A 102 -10.02 7.55 -10.35
CA GLU A 102 -9.17 7.66 -9.15
C GLU A 102 -9.49 8.86 -8.24
N ASN A 103 -10.37 9.76 -8.67
CA ASN A 103 -10.83 10.89 -7.86
C ASN A 103 -11.78 10.47 -6.74
N LYS A 104 -12.75 9.61 -7.06
CA LYS A 104 -13.78 9.17 -6.12
C LYS A 104 -14.26 7.78 -6.48
N PHE A 105 -14.07 6.84 -5.57
CA PHE A 105 -14.34 5.44 -5.84
C PHE A 105 -14.61 4.64 -4.58
N THR A 106 -15.10 3.42 -4.77
CA THR A 106 -15.35 2.47 -3.69
C THR A 106 -14.28 1.38 -3.68
N MET A 107 -13.79 1.07 -2.49
CA MET A 107 -12.92 -0.07 -2.22
C MET A 107 -13.57 -1.03 -1.23
N TRP A 108 -13.30 -2.30 -1.41
CA TRP A 108 -13.67 -3.37 -0.50
C TRP A 108 -12.43 -3.81 0.25
N TYR A 109 -12.57 -4.10 1.54
CA TYR A 109 -11.50 -4.61 2.39
C TYR A 109 -11.92 -5.93 3.05
N TYR A 110 -11.06 -6.94 2.93
CA TYR A 110 -11.28 -8.27 3.50
C TYR A 110 -10.01 -8.77 4.18
N THR A 111 -10.09 -9.14 5.46
CA THR A 111 -8.94 -9.62 6.24
C THR A 111 -8.91 -11.13 6.40
N GLY A 112 -10.00 -11.83 6.06
CA GLY A 112 -10.14 -13.26 6.33
C GLY A 112 -10.29 -13.62 7.81
N LEU A 113 -10.35 -12.63 8.71
CA LEU A 113 -10.59 -12.87 10.13
C LEU A 113 -12.03 -13.35 10.35
N LEU A 114 -12.21 -14.34 11.23
CA LEU A 114 -13.54 -14.84 11.61
C LEU A 114 -14.44 -13.75 12.23
N SER A 115 -13.84 -12.74 12.86
CA SER A 115 -14.55 -11.59 13.41
C SER A 115 -15.11 -10.65 12.33
N GLN A 116 -14.62 -10.71 11.10
CA GLN A 116 -15.14 -9.92 9.98
C GLN A 116 -16.40 -10.59 9.41
N VAL A 117 -17.52 -10.38 10.09
CA VAL A 117 -18.82 -10.98 9.72
C VAL A 117 -19.55 -10.23 8.61
N LYS A 118 -19.11 -9.02 8.26
CA LYS A 118 -19.69 -8.20 7.20
C LYS A 118 -18.59 -7.65 6.28
N PRO A 119 -18.87 -7.44 4.98
CA PRO A 119 -17.92 -6.78 4.10
C PRO A 119 -17.61 -5.36 4.58
N THR A 120 -16.33 -4.99 4.52
CA THR A 120 -15.90 -3.61 4.78
C THR A 120 -15.86 -2.86 3.47
N VAL A 121 -16.70 -1.84 3.34
CA VAL A 121 -16.79 -1.00 2.13
C VAL A 121 -16.29 0.39 2.47
N LEU A 122 -15.27 0.85 1.76
CA LEU A 122 -14.65 2.15 1.93
C LEU A 122 -15.02 3.07 0.78
N SER A 123 -15.41 4.31 1.09
CA SER A 123 -15.52 5.38 0.10
C SER A 123 -14.25 6.23 0.13
N ILE A 124 -13.56 6.33 -1.00
CA ILE A 124 -12.29 7.05 -1.13
C ILE A 124 -12.52 8.31 -1.97
N GLU A 125 -12.02 9.45 -1.49
CA GLU A 125 -12.05 10.74 -2.20
C GLU A 125 -10.66 11.37 -2.19
N THR A 126 -10.09 11.64 -3.37
CA THR A 126 -8.71 12.10 -3.53
C THR A 126 -8.60 13.54 -4.03
N ARG A 127 -9.69 14.16 -4.56
CA ARG A 127 -9.62 15.55 -5.07
C ARG A 127 -9.53 16.59 -3.98
N VAL A 128 -10.43 16.49 -3.01
CA VAL A 128 -10.46 17.40 -1.85
C VAL A 128 -9.46 16.91 -0.82
N GLY A 129 -9.49 15.59 -0.56
CA GLY A 129 -8.59 14.92 0.36
C GLY A 129 -8.63 15.47 1.78
N ARG A 130 -7.64 15.06 2.58
CA ARG A 130 -7.39 15.57 3.92
C ARG A 130 -6.56 16.86 3.86
N PRO A 131 -6.75 17.78 4.82
CA PRO A 131 -5.85 18.91 4.99
C PRO A 131 -4.40 18.43 5.12
N ARG A 132 -3.46 19.11 4.45
CA ARG A 132 -2.04 18.77 4.57
C ARG A 132 -1.46 19.38 5.86
N PRO A 133 -0.75 18.59 6.68
CA PRO A 133 -0.04 19.13 7.84
C PRO A 133 1.04 20.12 7.38
N LYS A 134 1.20 21.22 8.13
CA LYS A 134 2.14 22.31 7.77
C LYS A 134 3.56 22.04 8.27
N THR A 135 3.71 21.16 9.27
CA THR A 135 5.00 20.84 9.89
C THR A 135 5.19 19.32 10.02
N GLY A 136 6.45 18.88 10.18
CA GLY A 136 6.76 17.46 10.40
C GLY A 136 6.18 16.92 11.71
N LEU A 137 6.12 17.74 12.77
CA LEU A 137 5.48 17.39 14.04
C LEU A 137 3.98 17.14 13.87
N GLN A 138 3.27 18.05 13.19
CA GLN A 138 1.85 17.88 12.90
C GLN A 138 1.58 16.62 12.08
N ARG A 139 2.43 16.34 11.08
CA ARG A 139 2.33 15.11 10.28
C ARG A 139 2.40 13.87 11.17
N ARG A 140 3.37 13.79 12.09
CA ARG A 140 3.53 12.65 13.01
C ARG A 140 2.33 12.52 13.98
N GLU A 141 1.81 13.63 14.49
CA GLU A 141 0.64 13.62 15.38
C GLU A 141 -0.65 13.19 14.67
N GLU A 142 -0.85 13.65 13.43
CA GLU A 142 -2.00 13.28 12.61
C GLU A 142 -1.93 11.81 12.18
N GLU A 143 -0.77 11.36 11.70
CA GLU A 143 -0.55 9.97 11.29
C GLU A 143 -0.90 8.97 12.40
N ASN A 144 -0.59 9.32 13.66
CA ASN A 144 -0.90 8.49 14.83
C ASN A 144 -2.40 8.37 15.12
N LYS A 145 -3.22 9.31 14.64
CA LYS A 145 -4.68 9.35 14.82
C LYS A 145 -5.42 8.68 13.65
N ILE A 146 -4.74 8.47 12.54
CA ILE A 146 -5.32 7.88 11.32
C ILE A 146 -5.26 6.36 11.44
N PRO A 147 -6.36 5.64 11.14
CA PRO A 147 -6.35 4.19 11.08
C PRO A 147 -5.23 3.65 10.17
N PRO A 148 -4.46 2.64 10.60
CA PRO A 148 -3.37 2.04 9.83
C PRO A 148 -3.71 1.70 8.38
N LEU A 149 -4.90 1.13 8.12
CA LEU A 149 -5.34 0.82 6.77
C LEU A 149 -5.48 2.09 5.90
N GLU A 150 -5.96 3.20 6.46
CA GLU A 150 -6.05 4.46 5.74
C GLU A 150 -4.66 5.00 5.40
N ASN A 151 -3.71 4.92 6.34
CA ASN A 151 -2.31 5.26 6.07
C ASN A 151 -1.74 4.40 4.94
N CYS A 152 -2.06 3.10 4.93
CA CYS A 152 -1.68 2.20 3.84
C CYS A 152 -2.28 2.65 2.50
N ILE A 153 -3.58 2.93 2.44
CA ILE A 153 -4.28 3.44 1.25
C ILE A 153 -3.61 4.74 0.75
N MET A 154 -3.25 5.64 1.66
CA MET A 154 -2.59 6.90 1.34
C MET A 154 -1.16 6.75 0.81
N THR A 155 -0.51 5.59 0.97
CA THR A 155 0.78 5.33 0.28
C THR A 155 0.62 5.28 -1.24
N LYS A 156 -0.61 5.00 -1.73
CA LYS A 156 -0.96 5.03 -3.15
C LYS A 156 -1.74 6.30 -3.50
N TRP A 157 -2.82 6.57 -2.76
CA TRP A 157 -3.68 7.73 -2.99
C TRP A 157 -3.41 8.80 -1.95
N TYR A 158 -2.31 9.53 -2.13
CA TYR A 158 -1.81 10.48 -1.15
C TYR A 158 -2.87 11.53 -0.77
N GLY A 159 -3.10 11.66 0.54
CA GLY A 159 -4.06 12.61 1.09
C GLY A 159 -5.53 12.21 0.91
N ALA A 160 -5.85 10.97 0.54
CA ALA A 160 -7.23 10.52 0.41
C ALA A 160 -8.03 10.67 1.72
N ASP A 161 -9.27 11.16 1.60
CA ASP A 161 -10.28 11.00 2.63
C ASP A 161 -10.91 9.60 2.52
N VAL A 162 -11.10 8.93 3.65
CA VAL A 162 -11.56 7.53 3.68
C VAL A 162 -12.75 7.43 4.63
N LYS A 163 -13.88 6.97 4.09
CA LYS A 163 -15.10 6.73 4.88
C LYS A 163 -15.39 5.24 4.98
N TRP A 164 -15.53 4.73 6.19
CA TRP A 164 -15.75 3.31 6.48
C TRP A 164 -17.21 2.85 6.35
N ASN A 165 -18.12 3.74 5.96
CA ASN A 165 -19.52 3.44 5.65
C ASN A 165 -20.23 2.57 6.72
N GLY A 166 -20.03 2.89 8.00
CA GLY A 166 -20.67 2.17 9.13
C GLY A 166 -19.86 1.00 9.70
N THR A 167 -18.68 0.70 9.15
CA THR A 167 -17.70 -0.19 9.78
C THR A 167 -16.79 0.59 10.71
N VAL A 168 -16.51 0.06 11.90
CA VAL A 168 -15.50 0.63 12.81
C VAL A 168 -14.11 0.30 12.24
N PRO A 169 -13.18 1.27 12.13
CA PRO A 169 -11.83 1.01 11.66
C PRO A 169 -11.15 -0.11 12.45
N PHE A 170 -10.50 -1.03 11.74
CA PHE A 170 -9.78 -2.17 12.33
C PHE A 170 -8.51 -2.44 11.53
N VAL A 171 -7.53 -3.03 12.24
CA VAL A 171 -6.12 -3.17 11.82
C VAL A 171 -5.33 -1.86 11.92
#